data_AF-A0A971CVY3-F1
#
_entry.id   AF-A0A971CVY3-F1
#
_cell.length_a   1.000
_cell.length_b   1.000
_cell.length_c   1.000
_cell.angle_alpha   90.00
_cell.angle_beta   90.00
_cell.angle_gamma   90.00
#
_symmetry.space_group_name_H-M   'P 1'
#
loop_
_entity.id
_entity.type
_entity.pdbx_description
1 polymer ?
#
loop_
_entity_poly.entity_id
_entity_poly.type
_entity_poly.pdbx_seq_one_letter_code
_entity_poly.pdbx_strand_id
1 'polypeptide(L)'
;MRVLHFLLVAVVALSVVAVANASVIEEGFESYAAGSALHGQGGWKGWNGDAAAGATASDAFAYSGTQSVAILSTSDFVHEFDVAGGVWVFTAMQYIPSGGTGITYFILLNSYDDNANQDWSIQTLFNLATGGIETWTGAVATKIVFDQWVQLKYVIDLDNNTVDEYYNGALIDTRQWDDNVHGTIGAIDLFGNGASTVYYDDIVLQSLRESQAKADNPVPADGEDDVVRDVVLGWKAGSFAASHDVYFGADRAAVAAADRANPMDVLVSQGQPTVAYDAAGLLEFGQTYYWRVDEVNATPTTIYAGPVWSFTAEPFVYPIGNIIATSNAA
;
A
#
# COMPACT_ATOMS: atom_id res chain seq x y z
N MET A 1 -19.50 -71.54 -11.19
CA MET A 1 -19.16 -70.34 -10.40
C MET A 1 -17.93 -69.68 -11.00
N ARG A 2 -18.09 -68.58 -11.73
CA ARG A 2 -17.00 -67.72 -12.20
C ARG A 2 -17.39 -66.29 -11.80
N VAL A 3 -16.58 -65.71 -10.92
CA VAL A 3 -16.78 -64.39 -10.31
C VAL A 3 -16.36 -63.33 -11.33
N LEU A 4 -17.30 -62.48 -11.74
CA LEU A 4 -17.06 -61.32 -12.60
C LEU A 4 -16.51 -60.19 -11.72
N HIS A 5 -15.24 -59.81 -11.92
CA HIS A 5 -14.64 -58.67 -11.23
C HIS A 5 -15.00 -57.39 -11.99
N PHE A 6 -15.77 -56.51 -11.35
CA PHE A 6 -15.98 -55.14 -11.82
C PHE A 6 -14.75 -54.30 -11.48
N LEU A 7 -14.05 -53.81 -12.50
CA LEU A 7 -12.99 -52.82 -12.35
C LEU A 7 -13.66 -51.44 -12.21
N LEU A 8 -13.69 -50.90 -11.00
CA LEU A 8 -14.12 -49.53 -10.74
C LEU A 8 -12.98 -48.59 -11.15
N VAL A 9 -13.08 -47.96 -12.31
CA VAL A 9 -12.15 -46.88 -12.70
C VAL A 9 -12.59 -45.62 -11.94
N ALA A 10 -11.93 -45.36 -10.81
CA ALA A 10 -12.04 -44.08 -10.13
C ALA A 10 -11.31 -43.02 -10.97
N VAL A 11 -12.07 -42.23 -11.73
CA VAL A 11 -11.56 -41.00 -12.36
C VAL A 11 -11.39 -39.99 -11.23
N VAL A 12 -10.18 -39.90 -10.69
CA VAL A 12 -9.78 -38.77 -9.83
C VAL A 12 -9.65 -37.57 -10.75
N ALA A 13 -10.69 -36.74 -10.83
CA ALA A 13 -10.57 -35.41 -11.38
C ALA A 13 -9.67 -34.60 -10.43
N LEU A 14 -8.38 -34.51 -10.77
CA LEU A 14 -7.50 -33.50 -10.21
C LEU A 14 -8.06 -32.14 -10.67
N SER A 15 -8.86 -31.52 -9.82
CA SER A 15 -9.09 -30.09 -9.94
C SER A 15 -7.77 -29.43 -9.58
N VAL A 16 -7.00 -29.06 -10.60
CA VAL A 16 -5.96 -28.07 -10.42
C VAL A 16 -6.72 -26.77 -10.16
N VAL A 17 -7.00 -26.50 -8.89
CA VAL A 17 -7.24 -25.12 -8.45
C VAL A 17 -5.94 -24.42 -8.79
N ALA A 18 -5.92 -23.68 -9.90
CA ALA A 18 -4.87 -22.71 -10.13
C ALA A 18 -4.94 -21.78 -8.92
N VAL A 19 -3.97 -21.91 -8.01
CA VAL A 19 -3.73 -20.93 -6.98
C VAL A 19 -3.42 -19.65 -7.76
N ALA A 20 -4.37 -18.72 -7.80
CA ALA A 20 -4.11 -17.40 -8.31
C ALA A 20 -2.97 -16.86 -7.44
N ASN A 21 -1.84 -16.50 -8.05
CA ASN A 21 -0.70 -15.95 -7.31
C ASN A 21 -1.18 -14.68 -6.59
N ALA A 22 -1.41 -14.84 -5.29
CA ALA A 22 -1.82 -13.79 -4.36
C ALA A 22 -0.64 -12.85 -4.09
N SER A 23 -0.87 -11.81 -3.30
CA SER A 23 0.19 -10.97 -2.75
C SER A 23 1.29 -11.82 -2.08
N VAL A 24 2.54 -11.43 -2.28
CA VAL A 24 3.73 -12.04 -1.66
C VAL A 24 3.85 -11.58 -0.22
N ILE A 25 3.58 -10.30 0.02
CA ILE A 25 3.49 -9.69 1.34
C ILE A 25 2.39 -8.62 1.33
N GLU A 26 1.66 -8.53 2.44
CA GLU A 26 0.84 -7.39 2.84
C GLU A 26 1.14 -7.15 4.34
N GLU A 27 1.94 -6.14 4.64
CA GLU A 27 2.43 -5.86 6.00
C GLU A 27 2.04 -4.44 6.40
N GLY A 28 1.08 -4.33 7.31
CA GLY A 28 0.66 -3.08 7.96
C GLY A 28 1.13 -2.96 9.42
N PHE A 29 2.02 -3.85 9.87
CA PHE A 29 2.66 -3.84 11.20
C PHE A 29 1.75 -3.93 12.43
N GLU A 30 0.43 -4.04 12.28
CA GLU A 30 -0.56 -4.16 13.37
C GLU A 30 -0.35 -5.36 14.28
N SER A 31 0.40 -6.38 13.84
CA SER A 31 0.69 -7.56 14.64
C SER A 31 1.81 -7.37 15.67
N TYR A 32 2.55 -6.25 15.60
CA TYR A 32 3.71 -5.98 16.45
C TYR A 32 3.39 -4.91 17.50
N ALA A 33 3.73 -5.21 18.76
CA ALA A 33 3.56 -4.25 19.85
C ALA A 33 4.45 -3.02 19.67
N ALA A 34 3.91 -1.83 19.91
CA ALA A 34 4.66 -0.58 19.85
C ALA A 34 5.93 -0.63 20.73
N GLY A 35 7.04 -0.13 20.18
CA GLY A 35 8.36 -0.15 20.83
C GLY A 35 9.09 -1.50 20.78
N SER A 36 8.50 -2.55 20.18
CA SER A 36 9.17 -3.84 20.04
C SER A 36 10.15 -3.85 18.85
N ALA A 37 11.31 -4.49 19.04
CA ALA A 37 12.27 -4.70 17.97
C ALA A 37 11.75 -5.74 16.97
N LEU A 38 11.79 -5.44 15.69
CA LEU A 38 11.23 -6.30 14.64
C LEU A 38 12.19 -7.37 14.11
N HIS A 39 13.48 -7.30 14.45
CA HIS A 39 14.45 -8.30 14.03
C HIS A 39 14.01 -9.71 14.45
N GLY A 40 13.99 -10.63 13.49
CA GLY A 40 13.61 -12.03 13.69
C GLY A 40 12.10 -12.27 13.78
N GLN A 41 11.26 -11.28 13.44
CA GLN A 41 9.81 -11.38 13.47
C GLN A 41 9.22 -11.22 12.07
N GLY A 42 8.26 -12.06 11.69
CA GLY A 42 7.52 -11.90 10.43
C GLY A 42 8.37 -11.92 9.15
N GLY A 43 9.58 -12.50 9.19
CA GLY A 43 10.53 -12.47 8.06
C GLY A 43 11.46 -11.25 8.04
N TRP A 44 11.21 -10.27 8.90
CA TRP A 44 12.03 -9.08 9.02
C TRP A 44 13.32 -9.34 9.80
N LYS A 45 14.41 -8.73 9.34
CA LYS A 45 15.72 -8.77 9.99
C LYS A 45 16.48 -7.47 9.78
N GLY A 46 17.56 -7.29 10.51
CA GLY A 46 18.52 -6.25 10.18
C GLY A 46 19.48 -6.78 9.13
N TRP A 47 20.13 -5.87 8.41
CA TRP A 47 21.07 -6.17 7.34
C TRP A 47 22.11 -7.19 7.74
N ASN A 48 22.38 -8.14 6.84
CA ASN A 48 23.26 -9.30 7.07
C ASN A 48 22.90 -10.15 8.30
N GLY A 49 21.66 -10.07 8.78
CA GLY A 49 21.21 -10.73 9.99
C GLY A 49 21.68 -10.05 11.29
N ASP A 50 22.17 -8.80 11.23
CA ASP A 50 22.56 -8.06 12.43
C ASP A 50 21.32 -7.50 13.16
N ALA A 51 21.09 -7.94 14.39
CA ALA A 51 20.00 -7.44 15.21
C ALA A 51 20.13 -5.95 15.55
N ALA A 52 21.35 -5.40 15.60
CA ALA A 52 21.58 -3.98 15.88
C ALA A 52 21.14 -3.06 14.73
N ALA A 53 21.03 -3.61 13.51
CA ALA A 53 20.53 -2.93 12.32
C ALA A 53 19.00 -3.00 12.17
N GLY A 54 18.29 -3.67 13.08
CA GLY A 54 16.84 -3.81 12.99
C GLY A 54 16.05 -2.50 13.07
N ALA A 55 14.75 -2.59 12.83
CA ALA A 55 13.79 -1.52 13.06
C ALA A 55 12.88 -1.82 14.25
N THR A 56 12.06 -0.83 14.63
CA THR A 56 11.15 -0.92 15.77
C THR A 56 9.73 -0.66 15.32
N ALA A 57 8.76 -1.44 15.81
CA ALA A 57 7.35 -1.11 15.64
C ALA A 57 7.00 0.19 16.38
N SER A 58 6.15 1.02 15.81
CA SER A 58 5.85 2.37 16.31
C SER A 58 4.36 2.66 16.27
N ASP A 59 3.88 3.38 17.28
CA ASP A 59 2.53 3.96 17.36
C ASP A 59 2.55 5.50 17.20
N ALA A 60 3.71 6.09 16.89
CA ALA A 60 3.87 7.54 16.76
C ALA A 60 3.14 8.09 15.52
N PHE A 61 3.22 7.36 14.41
CA PHE A 61 2.52 7.62 13.16
C PHE A 61 2.14 6.26 12.58
N ALA A 62 0.91 6.15 12.09
CA ALA A 62 0.45 5.00 11.32
C ALA A 62 -0.43 5.49 10.18
N TYR A 63 -0.38 4.83 9.04
CA TYR A 63 -1.27 5.10 7.91
C TYR A 63 -2.52 4.22 8.03
N SER A 64 -2.29 2.94 8.31
CA SER A 64 -3.32 1.99 8.67
C SER A 64 -3.32 1.71 10.16
N GLY A 65 -4.48 1.30 10.68
CA GLY A 65 -4.64 0.90 12.07
C GLY A 65 -4.00 1.85 13.10
N THR A 66 -3.02 1.32 13.84
CA THR A 66 -2.34 2.02 14.93
C THR A 66 -0.83 1.90 14.89
N GLN A 67 -0.29 0.98 14.09
CA GLN A 67 1.11 0.61 14.10
C GLN A 67 1.76 0.87 12.74
N SER A 68 3.05 1.18 12.78
CA SER A 68 3.90 1.22 11.60
C SER A 68 5.29 0.70 11.96
N VAL A 69 6.22 0.67 11.00
CA VAL A 69 7.64 0.54 11.32
C VAL A 69 8.33 1.90 11.38
N ALA A 70 9.19 2.09 12.38
CA ALA A 70 10.09 3.24 12.50
C ALA A 70 11.52 2.85 12.10
N ILE A 71 12.06 3.54 11.09
CA ILE A 71 13.42 3.39 10.60
C ILE A 71 14.29 4.44 11.29
N LEU A 72 15.19 3.99 12.15
CA LEU A 72 16.06 4.84 12.98
C LEU A 72 17.35 5.20 12.24
N SER A 73 18.16 6.09 12.82
CA SER A 73 19.40 6.61 12.22
C SER A 73 20.49 5.58 11.92
N THR A 74 20.31 4.33 12.35
CA THR A 74 21.20 3.19 12.07
C THR A 74 20.43 1.94 11.65
N SER A 75 19.12 2.06 11.43
CA SER A 75 18.33 0.94 10.92
C SER A 75 18.73 0.66 9.49
N ASP A 76 18.89 -0.60 9.16
CA ASP A 76 19.20 -1.15 7.85
C ASP A 76 18.37 -2.44 7.78
N PHE A 77 17.09 -2.27 7.45
CA PHE A 77 16.01 -3.18 7.83
C PHE A 77 15.44 -3.90 6.60
N VAL A 78 15.54 -5.23 6.62
CA VAL A 78 15.43 -6.07 5.44
C VAL A 78 14.29 -7.08 5.58
N HIS A 79 13.58 -7.32 4.47
CA HIS A 79 12.73 -8.50 4.29
C HIS A 79 13.02 -9.12 2.92
N GLU A 80 13.21 -10.44 2.89
CA GLU A 80 13.54 -11.20 1.69
C GLU A 80 12.29 -11.69 0.95
N PHE A 81 12.42 -11.88 -0.36
CA PHE A 81 11.38 -12.41 -1.23
C PHE A 81 11.95 -13.51 -2.13
N ASP A 82 11.09 -14.45 -2.53
CA ASP A 82 11.40 -15.48 -3.53
C ASP A 82 10.51 -15.25 -4.75
N VAL A 83 10.81 -14.18 -5.49
CA VAL A 83 10.02 -13.71 -6.65
C VAL A 83 10.86 -13.79 -7.91
N ALA A 84 10.32 -14.42 -8.96
CA ALA A 84 10.96 -14.55 -10.26
C ALA A 84 9.96 -14.41 -11.42
N GLY A 85 10.36 -13.68 -12.46
CA GLY A 85 9.60 -13.47 -13.70
C GLY A 85 8.30 -12.68 -13.51
N GLY A 86 7.68 -12.28 -14.62
CA GLY A 86 6.39 -11.58 -14.61
C GLY A 86 6.48 -10.09 -14.26
N VAL A 87 5.30 -9.49 -14.12
CA VAL A 87 5.14 -8.07 -13.78
C VAL A 87 4.53 -7.92 -12.40
N TRP A 88 5.18 -7.11 -11.57
CA TRP A 88 4.89 -6.93 -10.15
C TRP A 88 4.68 -5.46 -9.80
N VAL A 89 3.88 -5.24 -8.77
CA VAL A 89 3.65 -3.91 -8.17
C VAL A 89 4.12 -3.99 -6.72
N PHE A 90 5.11 -3.16 -6.38
CA PHE A 90 5.55 -2.94 -5.01
C PHE A 90 5.05 -1.59 -4.54
N THR A 91 4.37 -1.53 -3.39
CA THR A 91 3.97 -0.28 -2.75
C THR A 91 4.37 -0.25 -1.29
N ALA A 92 4.62 0.95 -0.77
CA ALA A 92 4.75 1.23 0.65
C ALA A 92 4.24 2.65 0.93
N MET A 93 3.54 2.84 2.04
CA MET A 93 3.26 4.18 2.54
C MET A 93 4.46 4.65 3.35
N GLN A 94 4.90 5.89 3.13
CA GLN A 94 6.03 6.51 3.82
C GLN A 94 5.59 7.81 4.47
N TYR A 95 6.00 8.02 5.72
CA TYR A 95 5.85 9.29 6.43
C TYR A 95 7.21 9.83 6.83
N ILE A 96 7.50 11.06 6.41
CA ILE A 96 8.73 11.78 6.77
C ILE A 96 8.32 13.04 7.55
N PRO A 97 8.61 13.10 8.86
CA PRO A 97 8.39 14.32 9.64
C PRO A 97 9.26 15.47 9.14
N SER A 98 8.73 16.69 9.15
CA SER A 98 9.51 17.89 8.84
C SER A 98 10.55 18.21 9.94
N GLY A 99 11.57 18.99 9.58
CA GLY A 99 12.64 19.41 10.51
C GLY A 99 13.70 18.33 10.80
N GLY A 100 13.58 17.15 10.20
CA GLY A 100 14.61 16.10 10.26
C GLY A 100 15.89 16.45 9.49
N THR A 101 16.92 15.64 9.70
CA THR A 101 18.20 15.73 8.97
C THR A 101 18.69 14.36 8.55
N GLY A 102 19.79 14.29 7.79
CA GLY A 102 20.36 13.04 7.30
C GLY A 102 19.65 12.51 6.06
N ILE A 103 19.95 11.25 5.72
CA ILE A 103 19.51 10.60 4.49
C ILE A 103 18.91 9.26 4.85
N THR A 104 17.73 8.94 4.32
CA THR A 104 17.17 7.59 4.35
C THR A 104 17.05 7.07 2.93
N TYR A 105 17.10 5.75 2.78
CA TYR A 105 16.91 5.09 1.49
C TYR A 105 15.71 4.16 1.53
N PHE A 106 15.05 4.05 0.38
CA PHE A 106 14.19 2.92 0.05
C PHE A 106 14.89 2.12 -1.04
N ILE A 107 15.16 0.85 -0.76
CA ILE A 107 15.96 -0.03 -1.61
C ILE A 107 15.16 -1.28 -1.95
N LEU A 108 15.28 -1.71 -3.21
CA LEU A 108 14.89 -3.04 -3.64
C LEU A 108 16.11 -3.71 -4.28
N LEU A 109 16.37 -4.94 -3.88
CA LEU A 109 17.44 -5.77 -4.40
C LEU A 109 16.87 -6.82 -5.34
N ASN A 110 17.56 -7.09 -6.46
CA ASN A 110 17.22 -8.22 -7.32
C ASN A 110 17.78 -9.54 -6.77
N SER A 111 18.84 -9.48 -5.97
CA SER A 111 19.41 -10.61 -5.24
C SER A 111 19.88 -10.16 -3.87
N TYR A 112 19.55 -10.92 -2.83
CA TYR A 112 20.02 -10.69 -1.48
C TYR A 112 20.22 -12.03 -0.75
N ASP A 113 21.42 -12.18 -0.18
CA ASP A 113 21.80 -13.20 0.79
C ASP A 113 22.64 -12.52 1.87
N ASP A 114 22.44 -12.92 3.13
CA ASP A 114 23.24 -12.39 4.24
C ASP A 114 24.73 -12.67 4.02
N ASN A 115 25.54 -11.61 4.00
CA ASN A 115 26.99 -11.64 3.82
C ASN A 115 27.47 -12.28 2.51
N ALA A 116 26.63 -12.34 1.47
CA ALA A 116 26.96 -12.96 0.20
C ALA A 116 26.47 -12.15 -1.01
N ASN A 117 25.47 -12.66 -1.74
CA ASN A 117 24.99 -12.06 -2.99
C ASN A 117 24.12 -10.85 -2.66
N GLN A 118 24.53 -9.65 -3.06
CA GLN A 118 23.79 -8.42 -2.82
C GLN A 118 23.86 -7.61 -4.10
N ASP A 119 22.71 -7.45 -4.76
CA ASP A 119 22.62 -6.76 -6.03
C ASP A 119 21.38 -5.86 -6.08
N TRP A 120 21.62 -4.58 -6.37
CA TRP A 120 20.66 -3.50 -6.17
C TRP A 120 19.97 -3.16 -7.48
N SER A 121 18.65 -3.08 -7.42
CA SER A 121 17.84 -2.59 -8.54
C SER A 121 17.24 -1.23 -8.27
N ILE A 122 16.92 -0.91 -7.01
CA ILE A 122 16.40 0.40 -6.59
C ILE A 122 17.25 0.94 -5.45
N GLN A 123 17.54 2.25 -5.50
CA GLN A 123 18.13 2.99 -4.40
C GLN A 123 17.60 4.42 -4.44
N THR A 124 16.39 4.63 -3.93
CA THR A 124 15.78 5.95 -3.86
C THR A 124 16.25 6.65 -2.58
N LEU A 125 16.92 7.78 -2.74
CA LEU A 125 17.48 8.59 -1.66
C LEU A 125 16.50 9.70 -1.28
N PHE A 126 16.22 9.82 0.02
CA PHE A 126 15.45 10.91 0.61
C PHE A 126 16.34 11.75 1.52
N ASN A 127 16.62 12.99 1.11
CA ASN A 127 17.43 13.93 1.89
C ASN A 127 16.54 14.80 2.76
N LEU A 128 16.49 14.51 4.06
CA LEU A 128 15.57 15.16 5.00
C LEU A 128 15.90 16.64 5.22
N ALA A 129 17.17 17.03 5.04
CA ALA A 129 17.61 18.42 5.22
C ALA A 129 17.27 19.32 4.02
N THR A 130 17.39 18.81 2.79
CA THR A 130 17.13 19.59 1.56
C THR A 130 15.73 19.34 0.98
N GLY A 131 15.04 18.33 1.49
CA GLY A 131 13.77 17.81 0.96
C GLY A 131 13.91 17.16 -0.42
N GLY A 132 15.12 16.90 -0.92
CA GLY A 132 15.34 16.31 -2.24
C GLY A 132 15.09 14.80 -2.26
N ILE A 133 14.44 14.32 -3.33
CA ILE A 133 14.35 12.90 -3.67
C ILE A 133 15.23 12.66 -4.89
N GLU A 134 16.20 11.76 -4.78
CA GLU A 134 17.08 11.35 -5.87
C GLU A 134 16.85 9.86 -6.17
N THR A 135 16.68 9.52 -7.44
CA THR A 135 16.56 8.13 -7.89
C THR A 135 17.93 7.58 -8.30
N TRP A 136 17.99 6.37 -8.87
CA TRP A 136 19.23 5.74 -9.31
C TRP A 136 20.09 6.63 -10.23
N THR A 137 19.47 7.54 -10.98
CA THR A 137 20.16 8.49 -11.86
C THR A 137 21.03 9.51 -11.11
N GLY A 138 20.83 9.68 -9.80
CA GLY A 138 21.49 10.68 -8.97
C GLY A 138 20.99 12.11 -9.21
N ALA A 139 19.95 12.29 -10.03
CA ALA A 139 19.31 13.58 -10.22
C ALA A 139 18.15 13.74 -9.23
N VAL A 140 17.94 14.98 -8.73
CA VAL A 140 16.77 15.29 -7.91
C VAL A 140 15.53 15.21 -8.81
N ALA A 141 14.73 14.16 -8.62
CA ALA A 141 13.54 13.89 -9.41
C ALA A 141 12.34 14.71 -8.93
N THR A 142 12.18 14.86 -7.61
CA THR A 142 11.11 15.66 -6.99
C THR A 142 11.45 16.05 -5.55
N LYS A 143 10.49 16.57 -4.80
CA LYS A 143 10.62 16.96 -3.40
C LYS A 143 9.76 16.09 -2.48
N ILE A 144 10.28 15.85 -1.27
CA ILE A 144 9.57 15.21 -0.18
C ILE A 144 8.33 16.06 0.18
N VAL A 145 7.19 15.40 0.30
CA VAL A 145 6.01 15.96 0.96
C VAL A 145 6.11 15.57 2.43
N PHE A 146 6.49 16.55 3.26
CA PHE A 146 6.65 16.32 4.69
C PHE A 146 5.31 16.29 5.43
N ASP A 147 5.32 15.65 6.60
CA ASP A 147 4.20 15.60 7.55
C ASP A 147 2.92 14.97 6.98
N GLN A 148 3.04 14.18 5.91
CA GLN A 148 1.96 13.46 5.26
C GLN A 148 2.42 12.07 4.86
N TRP A 149 1.49 11.11 4.84
CA TRP A 149 1.74 9.79 4.28
C TRP A 149 1.73 9.87 2.75
N VAL A 150 2.77 9.34 2.13
CA VAL A 150 2.94 9.29 0.67
C VAL A 150 3.15 7.87 0.21
N GLN A 151 2.46 7.47 -0.85
CA GLN A 151 2.72 6.19 -1.49
C GLN A 151 3.99 6.25 -2.34
N LEU A 152 4.91 5.33 -2.03
CA LEU A 152 5.95 4.88 -2.95
C LEU A 152 5.37 3.72 -3.77
N LYS A 153 5.55 3.75 -5.09
CA LYS A 153 5.08 2.67 -5.96
C LYS A 153 6.11 2.35 -7.04
N TYR A 154 6.32 1.06 -7.26
CA TYR A 154 7.21 0.52 -8.27
C TYR A 154 6.44 -0.47 -9.14
N VAL A 155 6.45 -0.28 -10.46
CA VAL A 155 5.93 -1.25 -11.42
C VAL A 155 7.11 -1.93 -12.08
N ILE A 156 7.36 -3.19 -11.70
CA ILE A 156 8.57 -3.95 -12.04
C ILE A 156 8.19 -5.04 -13.04
N ASP A 157 8.69 -4.94 -14.26
CA ASP A 157 8.54 -5.95 -15.30
C ASP A 157 9.84 -6.75 -15.41
N LEU A 158 9.87 -7.90 -14.74
CA LEU A 158 11.03 -8.79 -14.70
C LEU A 158 11.24 -9.53 -16.04
N ASP A 159 10.17 -9.69 -16.83
CA ASP A 159 10.24 -10.33 -18.14
C ASP A 159 10.87 -9.41 -19.20
N ASN A 160 10.65 -8.10 -19.07
CA ASN A 160 11.20 -7.07 -19.97
C ASN A 160 12.36 -6.27 -19.36
N ASN A 161 12.76 -6.57 -18.12
CA ASN A 161 13.83 -5.88 -17.38
C ASN A 161 13.61 -4.36 -17.29
N THR A 162 12.42 -3.93 -16.88
CA THR A 162 12.09 -2.50 -16.70
C THR A 162 11.45 -2.21 -15.36
N VAL A 163 11.63 -0.99 -14.86
CA VAL A 163 10.94 -0.48 -13.69
C VAL A 163 10.51 0.97 -13.89
N ASP A 164 9.28 1.26 -13.49
CA ASP A 164 8.77 2.61 -13.29
C ASP A 164 8.66 2.91 -11.80
N GLU A 165 9.23 4.03 -11.36
CA GLU A 165 9.18 4.53 -9.99
C GLU A 165 8.19 5.70 -9.88
N TYR A 166 7.27 5.64 -8.92
CA TYR A 166 6.28 6.67 -8.67
C TYR A 166 6.36 7.16 -7.21
N TYR A 167 6.22 8.47 -7.04
CA TYR A 167 6.10 9.13 -5.74
C TYR A 167 4.79 9.93 -5.69
N ASN A 168 3.91 9.59 -4.74
CA ASN A 168 2.59 10.19 -4.61
C ASN A 168 1.77 10.18 -5.92
N GLY A 169 1.83 9.07 -6.64
CA GLY A 169 1.15 8.90 -7.95
C GLY A 169 1.84 9.57 -9.14
N ALA A 170 2.85 10.43 -8.92
CA ALA A 170 3.64 11.02 -10.01
C ALA A 170 4.79 10.09 -10.42
N LEU A 171 4.92 9.80 -11.72
CA LEU A 171 6.07 9.08 -12.27
C LEU A 171 7.33 9.93 -12.10
N ILE A 172 8.34 9.39 -11.42
CA ILE A 172 9.61 10.08 -11.14
C ILE A 172 10.81 9.46 -11.85
N ASP A 173 10.73 8.19 -12.26
CA ASP A 173 11.79 7.52 -13.03
C ASP A 173 11.23 6.35 -13.85
N THR A 174 11.85 6.08 -15.00
CA THR A 174 11.62 4.90 -15.83
C THR A 174 12.97 4.41 -16.34
N ARG A 175 13.31 3.16 -16.04
CA ARG A 175 14.63 2.62 -16.36
C ARG A 175 14.66 1.10 -16.42
N GLN A 176 15.84 0.55 -16.65
CA GLN A 176 16.07 -0.90 -16.55
C GLN A 176 16.00 -1.33 -15.08
N TRP A 177 15.40 -2.50 -14.83
CA TRP A 177 15.32 -3.08 -13.48
C TRP A 177 16.71 -3.48 -12.98
N ASP A 178 17.51 -4.11 -13.83
CA ASP A 178 18.84 -4.59 -13.49
C ASP A 178 19.80 -4.52 -14.70
N ASP A 179 21.08 -4.26 -14.46
CA ASP A 179 22.06 -4.02 -15.52
C ASP A 179 22.69 -5.32 -16.09
N ASN A 180 22.60 -6.41 -15.34
CA ASN A 180 23.14 -7.71 -15.71
C ASN A 180 22.05 -8.78 -16.01
N VAL A 181 20.78 -8.33 -16.00
CA VAL A 181 19.55 -9.02 -16.42
C VAL A 181 19.11 -10.13 -15.46
N HIS A 182 18.91 -9.76 -14.20
CA HIS A 182 18.17 -10.56 -13.23
C HIS A 182 16.65 -10.45 -13.41
N GLY A 183 15.98 -11.61 -13.42
CA GLY A 183 14.52 -11.70 -13.48
C GLY A 183 13.89 -11.90 -12.10
N THR A 184 14.46 -11.33 -11.04
CA THR A 184 14.06 -11.59 -9.64
C THR A 184 13.91 -10.32 -8.81
N ILE A 185 13.12 -10.42 -7.73
CA ILE A 185 13.09 -9.47 -6.62
C ILE A 185 13.51 -10.25 -5.38
N GLY A 186 14.66 -9.90 -4.80
CA GLY A 186 15.29 -10.64 -3.70
C GLY A 186 14.99 -10.07 -2.32
N ALA A 187 14.93 -8.74 -2.18
CA ALA A 187 14.61 -8.12 -0.89
C ALA A 187 14.16 -6.66 -1.01
N ILE A 188 13.50 -6.17 0.04
CA ILE A 188 13.39 -4.75 0.39
C ILE A 188 14.42 -4.44 1.47
N ASP A 189 15.01 -3.26 1.39
CA ASP A 189 15.86 -2.69 2.42
C ASP A 189 15.44 -1.24 2.72
N LEU A 190 15.16 -0.99 4.00
CA LEU A 190 14.84 0.32 4.56
C LEU A 190 16.01 0.80 5.41
N PHE A 191 16.84 1.66 4.82
CA PHE A 191 18.11 2.09 5.41
C PHE A 191 18.08 3.55 5.87
N GLY A 192 18.13 3.78 7.18
CA GLY A 192 18.22 5.09 7.80
C GLY A 192 19.67 5.55 7.95
N ASN A 193 20.33 5.95 6.87
CA ASN A 193 21.72 6.41 6.82
C ASN A 193 21.99 7.73 7.59
N GLY A 194 22.00 7.67 8.92
CA GLY A 194 22.13 8.85 9.78
C GLY A 194 20.91 9.77 9.74
N ALA A 195 19.77 9.28 9.25
CA ALA A 195 18.52 10.02 9.19
C ALA A 195 17.90 10.25 10.57
N SER A 196 17.18 11.35 10.73
CA SER A 196 16.06 11.42 11.68
C SER A 196 15.03 10.33 11.33
N THR A 197 14.29 9.85 12.33
CA THR A 197 13.35 8.74 12.15
C THR A 197 12.33 9.01 11.06
N VAL A 198 12.13 8.03 10.17
CA VAL A 198 11.04 7.98 9.18
C VAL A 198 10.20 6.73 9.41
N TYR A 199 8.99 6.73 8.87
CA TYR A 199 8.03 5.64 9.10
C TYR A 199 7.58 5.04 7.79
N TYR A 200 7.37 3.73 7.79
CA TYR A 200 6.74 3.02 6.70
C TYR A 200 5.57 2.18 7.21
N ASP A 201 4.59 1.99 6.34
CA ASP A 201 3.38 1.24 6.62
C ASP A 201 2.78 0.68 5.32
N ASP A 202 1.84 -0.26 5.43
CA ASP A 202 1.12 -0.89 4.31
C ASP A 202 2.05 -1.30 3.15
N ILE A 203 3.07 -2.08 3.47
CA ILE A 203 4.02 -2.63 2.50
C ILE A 203 3.37 -3.79 1.76
N VAL A 204 3.29 -3.69 0.43
CA VAL A 204 2.65 -4.70 -0.41
C VAL A 204 3.53 -5.02 -1.61
N LEU A 205 3.77 -6.31 -1.84
CA LEU A 205 4.29 -6.84 -3.10
C LEU A 205 3.26 -7.80 -3.68
N GLN A 206 2.75 -7.50 -4.85
CA GLN A 206 1.72 -8.32 -5.51
C GLN A 206 1.90 -8.32 -7.02
N SER A 207 1.36 -9.33 -7.70
CA SER A 207 1.41 -9.36 -9.17
C SER A 207 0.63 -8.17 -9.76
N LEU A 208 1.01 -7.71 -10.95
CA LEU A 208 0.28 -6.64 -11.64
C LEU A 208 -1.19 -7.02 -11.85
N ARG A 209 -1.47 -8.30 -12.14
CA ARG A 209 -2.83 -8.80 -12.32
C ARG A 209 -3.67 -8.65 -11.04
N GLU A 210 -3.09 -8.97 -9.88
CA GLU A 210 -3.75 -8.83 -8.58
C GLU A 210 -4.02 -7.34 -8.28
N SER A 211 -3.01 -6.50 -8.46
CA SER A 211 -3.16 -5.04 -8.28
C SER A 211 -4.26 -4.47 -9.19
N GLN A 212 -4.35 -4.92 -10.44
CA GLN A 212 -5.36 -4.48 -11.40
C GLN A 212 -6.76 -5.01 -11.12
N ALA A 213 -6.92 -6.03 -10.30
CA ALA A 213 -8.22 -6.59 -9.95
C ALA A 213 -8.93 -5.80 -8.84
N LYS A 214 -8.18 -5.01 -8.06
CA LYS A 214 -8.68 -4.18 -6.96
C LYS A 214 -9.16 -2.81 -7.46
N ALA A 215 -10.05 -2.17 -6.71
CA ALA A 215 -10.50 -0.81 -7.00
C ALA A 215 -9.34 0.19 -6.81
N ASP A 216 -9.28 1.23 -7.65
CA ASP A 216 -8.25 2.28 -7.57
C ASP A 216 -8.83 3.69 -7.81
N ASN A 217 -7.98 4.72 -7.67
CA ASN A 217 -8.33 6.13 -7.91
C ASN A 217 -9.64 6.58 -7.23
N PRO A 218 -9.69 6.55 -5.89
CA PRO A 218 -10.86 6.98 -5.14
C PRO A 218 -11.14 8.47 -5.31
N VAL A 219 -12.42 8.82 -5.19
CA VAL A 219 -12.97 10.18 -5.12
C VAL A 219 -13.99 10.19 -3.98
N PRO A 220 -13.80 10.95 -2.89
CA PRO A 220 -12.63 11.77 -2.55
C PRO A 220 -11.32 10.99 -2.63
N ALA A 221 -10.23 11.71 -2.91
CA ALA A 221 -8.91 11.13 -2.81
C ALA A 221 -8.69 10.60 -1.39
N ASP A 222 -7.86 9.57 -1.27
CA ASP A 222 -7.55 9.04 0.04
C ASP A 222 -6.86 10.10 0.93
N GLY A 223 -7.35 10.24 2.15
CA GLY A 223 -6.92 11.24 3.12
C GLY A 223 -7.38 12.66 2.80
N GLU A 224 -8.30 12.87 1.85
CA GLU A 224 -8.78 14.21 1.51
C GLU A 224 -9.54 14.86 2.67
N ASP A 225 -9.21 16.11 2.98
CA ASP A 225 -9.89 16.92 3.99
C ASP A 225 -10.88 17.91 3.34
N ASP A 226 -11.77 18.48 4.15
CA ASP A 226 -12.75 19.49 3.73
C ASP A 226 -13.76 19.00 2.68
N VAL A 227 -14.13 17.72 2.78
CA VAL A 227 -15.09 17.08 1.87
C VAL A 227 -16.52 17.46 2.23
N VAL A 228 -17.29 17.95 1.26
CA VAL A 228 -18.70 18.33 1.44
C VAL A 228 -19.58 17.17 1.91
N ARG A 229 -20.59 17.47 2.72
CA ARG A 229 -21.44 16.42 3.33
C ARG A 229 -22.38 15.67 2.37
N ASP A 230 -22.54 16.17 1.16
CA ASP A 230 -23.30 15.58 0.06
C ASP A 230 -22.40 14.88 -0.97
N VAL A 231 -21.20 14.47 -0.56
CA VAL A 231 -20.24 13.76 -1.40
C VAL A 231 -20.81 12.45 -1.96
N VAL A 232 -20.50 12.22 -3.24
CA VAL A 232 -20.66 10.92 -3.89
C VAL A 232 -19.29 10.26 -3.94
N LEU A 233 -19.16 9.11 -3.29
CA LEU A 233 -17.96 8.30 -3.37
C LEU A 233 -17.87 7.71 -4.78
N GLY A 234 -16.72 7.83 -5.43
CA GLY A 234 -16.46 7.32 -6.77
C GLY A 234 -15.10 6.65 -6.83
N TRP A 235 -14.94 5.66 -7.69
CA TRP A 235 -13.67 4.94 -7.87
C TRP A 235 -13.51 4.52 -9.32
N LYS A 236 -12.31 4.07 -9.68
CA LYS A 236 -12.11 3.30 -10.90
C LYS A 236 -12.18 1.81 -10.57
N ALA A 237 -13.04 1.13 -11.33
CA ALA A 237 -13.26 -0.30 -11.19
C ALA A 237 -11.99 -1.12 -11.45
N GLY A 238 -11.85 -2.21 -10.71
CA GLY A 238 -10.92 -3.29 -11.04
C GLY A 238 -11.16 -3.85 -12.45
N SER A 239 -10.10 -4.28 -13.11
CA SER A 239 -10.09 -4.67 -14.54
C SER A 239 -10.98 -5.87 -14.87
N PHE A 240 -11.38 -6.64 -13.85
CA PHE A 240 -12.20 -7.85 -14.00
C PHE A 240 -13.57 -7.73 -13.32
N ALA A 241 -13.87 -6.56 -12.76
CA ALA A 241 -15.05 -6.30 -11.97
C ALA A 241 -16.35 -6.36 -12.80
N ALA A 242 -17.36 -7.02 -12.25
CA ALA A 242 -18.73 -7.03 -12.75
C ALA A 242 -19.71 -6.29 -11.83
N SER A 243 -19.37 -6.19 -10.55
CA SER A 243 -20.11 -5.43 -9.54
C SER A 243 -19.18 -5.10 -8.37
N HIS A 244 -19.63 -4.22 -7.49
CA HIS A 244 -18.82 -3.69 -6.40
C HIS A 244 -19.54 -3.87 -5.05
N ASP A 245 -18.83 -4.32 -4.02
CA ASP A 245 -19.34 -4.26 -2.65
C ASP A 245 -18.72 -3.05 -1.95
N VAL A 246 -19.55 -2.11 -1.52
CA VAL A 246 -19.12 -0.87 -0.88
C VAL A 246 -19.28 -0.98 0.62
N TYR A 247 -18.17 -0.77 1.32
CA TYR A 247 -18.11 -0.70 2.78
C TYR A 247 -17.80 0.74 3.18
N PHE A 248 -18.56 1.28 4.14
CA PHE A 248 -18.46 2.69 4.54
C PHE A 248 -18.81 2.84 6.03
N GLY A 249 -17.99 3.57 6.79
CA GLY A 249 -18.23 3.82 8.21
C GLY A 249 -17.17 4.70 8.87
N ALA A 250 -17.38 5.02 10.16
CA ALA A 250 -16.42 5.81 10.95
C ALA A 250 -15.36 4.96 11.66
N ASP A 251 -15.51 3.62 11.66
CA ASP A 251 -14.55 2.68 12.23
C ASP A 251 -13.72 2.04 11.12
N ARG A 252 -12.45 2.43 11.04
CA ARG A 252 -11.49 1.91 10.05
C ARG A 252 -11.30 0.39 10.16
N ALA A 253 -11.22 -0.13 11.39
CA ALA A 253 -10.98 -1.55 11.62
C ALA A 253 -12.17 -2.39 11.19
N ALA A 254 -13.39 -1.89 11.43
CA ALA A 254 -14.61 -2.52 10.91
C ALA A 254 -14.64 -2.54 9.38
N VAL A 255 -14.33 -1.41 8.72
CA VAL A 255 -14.25 -1.34 7.25
C VAL A 255 -13.19 -2.27 6.69
N ALA A 256 -12.02 -2.38 7.35
CA ALA A 256 -10.93 -3.25 6.93
C ALA A 256 -11.25 -4.76 7.12
N ALA A 257 -11.98 -5.13 8.17
CA ALA A 257 -12.22 -6.53 8.51
C ALA A 257 -13.53 -7.10 7.96
N ALA A 258 -14.49 -6.25 7.57
CA ALA A 258 -15.79 -6.70 7.09
C ALA A 258 -15.70 -7.54 5.81
N ASP A 259 -16.66 -8.43 5.62
CA ASP A 259 -16.91 -9.13 4.35
C ASP A 259 -18.41 -9.42 4.20
N ARG A 260 -18.83 -10.09 3.12
CA ARG A 260 -20.25 -10.45 2.92
C ARG A 260 -20.83 -11.35 4.03
N ALA A 261 -20.00 -12.20 4.65
CA ALA A 261 -20.42 -13.13 5.69
C ALA A 261 -20.49 -12.47 7.08
N ASN A 262 -19.62 -11.49 7.32
CA ASN A 262 -19.56 -10.67 8.52
C ASN A 262 -19.48 -9.17 8.12
N PRO A 263 -20.62 -8.52 7.82
CA PRO A 263 -20.63 -7.17 7.29
C PRO A 263 -20.26 -6.08 8.31
N MET A 264 -20.17 -6.40 9.61
CA MET A 264 -19.81 -5.50 10.71
C MET A 264 -20.57 -4.15 10.71
N ASP A 265 -21.81 -4.15 10.20
CA ASP A 265 -22.65 -2.96 10.00
C ASP A 265 -22.05 -1.86 9.11
N VAL A 266 -21.01 -2.17 8.34
CA VAL A 266 -20.34 -1.24 7.41
C VAL A 266 -20.54 -1.60 5.93
N LEU A 267 -21.04 -2.79 5.59
CA LEU A 267 -21.44 -3.12 4.21
C LEU A 267 -22.69 -2.34 3.82
N VAL A 268 -22.51 -1.20 3.15
CA VAL A 268 -23.60 -0.27 2.80
C VAL A 268 -24.24 -0.55 1.45
N SER A 269 -23.53 -1.24 0.55
CA SER A 269 -24.08 -1.60 -0.77
C SER A 269 -23.40 -2.85 -1.34
N GLN A 270 -24.09 -3.98 -1.32
CA GLN A 270 -23.61 -5.22 -1.94
C GLN A 270 -24.02 -5.31 -3.42
N GLY A 271 -23.08 -5.60 -4.31
CA GLY A 271 -23.34 -5.79 -5.74
C GLY A 271 -23.76 -4.51 -6.48
N GLN A 272 -23.22 -3.35 -6.07
CA GLN A 272 -23.43 -2.06 -6.72
C GLN A 272 -23.02 -2.16 -8.21
N PRO A 273 -23.90 -1.80 -9.16
CA PRO A 273 -23.62 -1.90 -10.60
C PRO A 273 -22.85 -0.69 -11.17
N THR A 274 -22.69 0.37 -10.40
CA THR A 274 -21.99 1.61 -10.80
C THR A 274 -20.75 1.84 -9.97
N VAL A 275 -19.79 2.58 -10.51
CA VAL A 275 -18.57 2.99 -9.81
C VAL A 275 -18.77 4.23 -8.92
N ALA A 276 -19.95 4.31 -8.29
CA ALA A 276 -20.34 5.43 -7.46
C ALA A 276 -21.29 4.99 -6.32
N TYR A 277 -21.21 5.65 -5.17
CA TYR A 277 -22.09 5.48 -4.02
C TYR A 277 -22.40 6.84 -3.39
N ASP A 278 -23.69 7.16 -3.24
CA ASP A 278 -24.14 8.41 -2.64
C ASP A 278 -24.12 8.29 -1.11
N ALA A 279 -23.20 9.02 -0.45
CA ALA A 279 -23.07 9.07 1.00
C ALA A 279 -23.85 10.24 1.64
N ALA A 280 -24.64 10.97 0.86
CA ALA A 280 -25.33 12.17 1.31
C ALA A 280 -26.22 11.91 2.54
N GLY A 281 -26.08 12.79 3.53
CA GLY A 281 -26.86 12.73 4.77
C GLY A 281 -26.34 11.74 5.82
N LEU A 282 -25.27 10.99 5.53
CA LEU A 282 -24.60 10.10 6.48
C LEU A 282 -23.48 10.79 7.28
N LEU A 283 -23.00 11.94 6.80
CA LEU A 283 -21.77 12.56 7.28
C LEU A 283 -22.02 13.54 8.44
N GLU A 284 -21.23 13.44 9.50
CA GLU A 284 -21.10 14.46 10.55
C GLU A 284 -19.95 15.43 10.20
N PHE A 285 -20.10 16.70 10.57
CA PHE A 285 -19.08 17.72 10.28
C PHE A 285 -17.77 17.43 11.02
N GLY A 286 -16.62 17.57 10.34
CA GLY A 286 -15.30 17.35 10.92
C GLY A 286 -14.97 15.90 11.29
N GLN A 287 -15.85 14.94 10.96
CA GLN A 287 -15.62 13.53 11.20
C GLN A 287 -14.88 12.90 10.00
N THR A 288 -13.86 12.09 10.30
CA THR A 288 -13.20 11.23 9.32
C THR A 288 -14.00 9.96 9.10
N TYR A 289 -14.20 9.59 7.84
CA TYR A 289 -14.86 8.36 7.43
C TYR A 289 -13.89 7.49 6.65
N TYR A 290 -14.12 6.18 6.73
CA TYR A 290 -13.35 5.14 6.05
C TYR A 290 -14.26 4.36 5.12
N TRP A 291 -13.69 3.95 3.99
CA TRP A 291 -14.44 3.20 3.01
C TRP A 291 -13.55 2.31 2.17
N ARG A 292 -14.13 1.24 1.65
CA ARG A 292 -13.46 0.26 0.82
C ARG A 292 -14.44 -0.23 -0.24
N VAL A 293 -13.91 -0.55 -1.41
CA VAL A 293 -14.68 -1.21 -2.46
C VAL A 293 -14.04 -2.56 -2.77
N ASP A 294 -14.81 -3.62 -2.57
CA ASP A 294 -14.41 -4.96 -2.98
C ASP A 294 -14.94 -5.25 -4.39
N GLU A 295 -14.04 -5.64 -5.28
CA GLU A 295 -14.34 -5.89 -6.68
C GLU A 295 -14.78 -7.33 -6.91
N VAL A 296 -15.96 -7.52 -7.49
CA VAL A 296 -16.55 -8.86 -7.66
C VAL A 296 -16.56 -9.22 -9.14
N ASN A 297 -15.84 -10.28 -9.51
CA ASN A 297 -15.78 -10.76 -10.89
C ASN A 297 -17.08 -11.42 -11.35
N ALA A 298 -17.32 -11.41 -12.67
CA ALA A 298 -18.47 -12.08 -13.28
C ALA A 298 -18.46 -13.60 -13.06
N THR A 299 -17.38 -14.29 -13.47
CA THR A 299 -17.23 -15.75 -13.33
C THR A 299 -15.75 -16.16 -13.39
N PRO A 300 -15.22 -16.98 -12.45
CA PRO A 300 -15.83 -17.31 -11.16
C PRO A 300 -16.02 -16.03 -10.32
N THR A 301 -16.97 -16.05 -9.38
CA THR A 301 -17.29 -14.92 -8.48
C THR A 301 -16.19 -14.76 -7.42
N THR A 302 -15.00 -14.38 -7.86
CA THR A 302 -13.88 -14.01 -7.00
C THR A 302 -14.10 -12.58 -6.52
N ILE A 303 -13.86 -12.33 -5.24
CA ILE A 303 -13.95 -11.01 -4.62
C ILE A 303 -12.52 -10.57 -4.33
N TYR A 304 -12.13 -9.40 -4.82
CA TYR A 304 -10.85 -8.77 -4.56
C TYR A 304 -11.08 -7.61 -3.59
N ALA A 305 -10.61 -7.78 -2.35
CA ALA A 305 -10.72 -6.71 -1.36
C ALA A 305 -9.90 -5.50 -1.79
N GLY A 306 -10.52 -4.33 -1.76
CA GLY A 306 -9.85 -3.06 -2.09
C GLY A 306 -8.97 -2.55 -0.95
N PRO A 307 -8.14 -1.53 -1.21
CA PRO A 307 -7.54 -0.73 -0.14
C PRO A 307 -8.61 0.02 0.66
N VAL A 308 -8.35 0.27 1.93
CA VAL A 308 -9.20 1.12 2.78
C VAL A 308 -8.77 2.57 2.58
N TRP A 309 -9.69 3.39 2.09
CA TRP A 309 -9.52 4.82 1.92
C TRP A 309 -10.21 5.60 3.03
N SER A 310 -9.81 6.87 3.19
CA SER A 310 -10.37 7.78 4.16
C SER A 310 -10.61 9.18 3.58
N PHE A 311 -11.48 9.95 4.22
CA PHE A 311 -11.61 11.39 4.01
C PHE A 311 -12.20 12.05 5.26
N THR A 312 -11.95 13.34 5.46
CA THR A 312 -12.53 14.15 6.54
C THR A 312 -13.61 15.08 5.99
N ALA A 313 -14.82 14.96 6.52
CA ALA A 313 -15.91 15.86 6.16
C ALA A 313 -15.62 17.30 6.61
N GLU A 314 -16.12 18.28 5.85
CA GLU A 314 -15.96 19.72 6.11
C GLU A 314 -16.25 20.07 7.58
N PRO A 315 -15.52 21.03 8.18
CA PRO A 315 -15.76 21.43 9.55
C PRO A 315 -17.08 22.20 9.67
N PHE A 316 -17.68 22.17 10.85
CA PHE A 316 -18.84 23.02 11.12
C PHE A 316 -18.40 24.48 11.25
N VAL A 317 -18.71 25.32 10.26
CA VAL A 317 -18.40 26.75 10.31
C VAL A 317 -19.64 27.56 10.67
N TYR A 318 -19.50 28.45 11.66
CA TYR A 318 -20.54 29.43 11.98
C TYR A 318 -20.59 30.52 10.90
N PRO A 319 -21.77 30.82 10.33
CA PRO A 319 -21.91 31.98 9.45
C PRO A 319 -21.56 33.24 10.24
N ILE A 320 -20.53 33.97 9.82
CA ILE A 320 -20.26 35.30 10.38
C ILE A 320 -21.29 36.27 9.77
N GLY A 321 -22.28 36.64 10.57
CA GLY A 321 -23.23 37.70 10.22
C GLY A 321 -22.57 39.09 10.27
N ASN A 322 -23.16 40.07 9.58
CA ASN A 322 -22.74 41.47 9.58
C ASN A 322 -21.32 41.77 9.07
N ILE A 323 -20.82 41.04 8.06
CA ILE A 323 -19.61 41.46 7.35
C ILE A 323 -19.93 42.67 6.46
N ILE A 324 -19.48 43.85 6.86
CA ILE A 324 -19.42 45.04 6.01
C ILE A 324 -18.03 45.07 5.37
N ALA A 325 -17.92 44.56 4.14
CA ALA A 325 -16.72 44.77 3.34
C ALA A 325 -16.68 46.23 2.85
N THR A 326 -15.74 47.03 3.36
CA THR A 326 -15.45 48.37 2.81
C THR A 326 -14.19 48.28 1.97
N SER A 327 -14.28 48.60 0.67
CA SER A 327 -13.10 48.77 -0.17
C SER A 327 -12.58 50.20 -0.06
N ASN A 328 -11.27 50.36 0.17
CA ASN A 328 -10.57 51.63 0.07
C ASN A 328 -9.93 51.75 -1.31
N ALA A 329 -10.75 51.80 -2.36
CA ALA A 329 -10.26 52.23 -3.67
C ALA A 329 -10.00 53.74 -3.61
N ALA A 330 -8.73 54.14 -3.71
CA ALA A 330 -8.28 55.51 -3.91
C ALA A 330 -7.69 55.65 -5.32
#